data_AF-A0A943BHF1-F1
#
_entry.id   AF-A0A943BHF1-F1
#
_cell.length_a   1.000
_cell.length_b   1.000
_cell.length_c   1.000
_cell.angle_alpha   90.00
_cell.angle_beta   90.00
_cell.angle_gamma   90.00
#
_symmetry.space_group_name_H-M   'P 1'
#
loop_
_entity.id
_entity.type
_entity.pdbx_description
1 polymer ?
#
loop_
_entity_poly.entity_id
_entity_poly.type
_entity_poly.pdbx_seq_one_letter_code
_entity_poly.pdbx_strand_id
1 'polypeptide(L)'
;MCSTITDIAHRLHEYRKKLNKTQEEMGQSLDVSQSQYNKLENGQHIISFHSLQYFRKEGGDVYYLITGKEYQPGILDNYIEQCHTSQEAAQFLKLIIWVTEQGMNKVNFHEKRELTQMWKYISLAENEYILENIWINIRKAENLSQLQMAELMDIDIKRYRRLEKMLSMPDAAVLATLYEKLSYSPLLFLENHLYYSDAINRIWESFPESLSKKLIHLLDEGLCLLQLPPALQNDCCT
;
A
#
# COMPACT_ATOMS: atom_id res chain seq x y z
N MET A 1 -8.19 0.19 -20.31
CA MET A 1 -7.97 -1.23 -19.94
C MET A 1 -6.84 -1.96 -20.70
N CYS A 2 -6.69 -1.83 -22.03
CA CYS A 2 -5.70 -2.64 -22.78
C CYS A 2 -4.22 -2.32 -22.42
N SER A 3 -3.90 -1.08 -22.02
CA SER A 3 -2.55 -0.71 -21.56
C SER A 3 -2.18 -1.40 -20.25
N THR A 4 -3.02 -1.28 -19.21
CA THR A 4 -2.73 -1.81 -17.87
C THR A 4 -2.46 -3.32 -17.85
N ILE A 5 -3.22 -4.11 -18.60
CA ILE A 5 -3.02 -5.57 -18.70
C ILE A 5 -1.69 -5.88 -19.40
N THR A 6 -1.40 -5.16 -20.48
CA THR A 6 -0.17 -5.31 -21.25
C THR A 6 1.05 -4.90 -20.41
N ASP A 7 0.94 -3.83 -19.62
CA ASP A 7 2.01 -3.34 -18.74
C ASP A 7 2.29 -4.35 -17.61
N ILE A 8 1.25 -4.91 -16.98
CA ILE A 8 1.40 -5.97 -15.98
C ILE A 8 2.04 -7.22 -16.59
N ALA A 9 1.60 -7.63 -17.79
CA ALA A 9 2.16 -8.78 -18.50
C ALA A 9 3.64 -8.59 -18.85
N HIS A 10 4.01 -7.39 -19.32
CA HIS A 10 5.39 -7.03 -19.58
C HIS A 10 6.23 -7.07 -18.30
N ARG A 11 5.75 -6.47 -17.21
CA ARG A 11 6.45 -6.54 -15.90
C ARG A 11 6.59 -7.97 -15.40
N LEU A 12 5.60 -8.83 -15.64
CA LEU A 12 5.66 -10.25 -15.29
C LEU A 12 6.75 -10.98 -16.07
N HIS A 13 6.89 -10.69 -17.38
CA HIS A 13 7.96 -11.22 -18.21
C HIS A 13 9.34 -10.78 -17.68
N GLU A 14 9.52 -9.48 -17.47
CA GLU A 14 10.78 -8.91 -16.97
C GLU A 14 11.15 -9.48 -15.60
N TYR A 15 10.19 -9.59 -14.68
CA TYR A 15 10.42 -10.15 -13.35
C TYR A 15 10.86 -11.62 -13.41
N ARG A 16 10.21 -12.43 -14.24
CA ARG A 16 10.62 -13.82 -14.45
C ARG A 16 12.04 -13.92 -15.00
N LYS A 17 12.38 -13.08 -15.97
CA LYS A 17 13.73 -13.01 -16.56
C LYS A 17 14.78 -12.61 -15.53
N LYS A 18 14.50 -11.60 -14.70
CA LYS A 18 15.35 -11.17 -13.58
C LYS A 18 15.64 -12.32 -12.60
N LEU A 19 14.66 -13.19 -12.37
CA LEU A 19 14.80 -14.37 -11.50
C LEU A 19 15.42 -15.59 -12.20
N ASN A 20 15.75 -15.51 -13.49
CA ASN A 20 16.20 -16.64 -14.32
C ASN A 20 15.26 -17.86 -14.27
N LYS A 21 13.94 -17.64 -14.13
CA LYS A 21 12.93 -18.71 -14.08
C LYS A 21 12.37 -19.04 -15.46
N THR A 22 12.06 -20.30 -15.67
CA THR A 22 11.21 -20.77 -16.77
C THR A 22 9.76 -20.35 -16.57
N GLN A 23 8.94 -20.42 -17.63
CA GLN A 23 7.49 -20.15 -17.52
C GLN A 23 6.80 -21.17 -16.59
N GLU A 24 7.32 -22.38 -16.48
CA GLU A 24 6.78 -23.41 -15.59
C GLU A 24 7.07 -23.08 -14.12
N GLU A 25 8.31 -22.78 -13.76
CA GLU A 25 8.69 -22.39 -12.39
C GLU A 25 7.99 -21.11 -11.94
N MET A 26 7.81 -20.15 -12.85
CA MET A 26 7.06 -18.94 -12.55
C MET A 26 5.55 -19.18 -12.47
N GLY A 27 5.01 -20.11 -13.27
CA GLY A 27 3.63 -20.57 -13.15
C GLY A 27 3.36 -21.18 -11.78
N GLN A 28 4.26 -22.03 -11.28
CA GLN A 28 4.20 -22.57 -9.92
C GLN A 28 4.18 -21.47 -8.86
N SER A 29 4.97 -20.40 -9.06
CA SER A 29 5.01 -19.24 -8.14
C SER A 29 3.71 -18.41 -8.13
N LEU A 30 2.79 -18.63 -9.07
CA LEU A 30 1.47 -17.97 -9.17
C LEU A 30 0.30 -18.95 -8.97
N ASP A 31 0.61 -20.20 -8.61
CA ASP A 31 -0.31 -21.34 -8.58
C ASP A 31 -1.12 -21.52 -9.87
N VAL A 32 -0.42 -21.53 -11.00
CA VAL A 32 -1.01 -21.76 -12.33
C VAL A 32 -0.14 -22.71 -13.16
N SER A 33 -0.77 -23.43 -14.09
CA SER A 33 -0.02 -24.23 -15.08
C SER A 33 0.82 -23.35 -16.00
N GLN A 34 1.86 -23.93 -16.61
CA GLN A 34 2.69 -23.25 -17.62
C GLN A 34 1.83 -22.65 -18.77
N SER A 35 0.80 -23.38 -19.22
CA SER A 35 -0.11 -22.91 -20.28
C SER A 35 -0.91 -21.68 -19.85
N GLN A 36 -1.43 -21.67 -18.62
CA GLN A 36 -2.10 -20.50 -18.06
C GLN A 36 -1.12 -19.33 -17.88
N TYR A 37 0.08 -19.59 -17.36
CA TYR A 37 1.12 -18.57 -17.21
C TYR A 37 1.49 -17.92 -18.54
N ASN A 38 1.64 -18.71 -19.61
CA ASN A 38 1.90 -18.19 -20.95
C ASN A 38 0.84 -17.18 -21.42
N LYS A 39 -0.44 -17.42 -21.09
CA LYS A 39 -1.52 -16.47 -21.39
C LYS A 39 -1.45 -15.19 -20.56
N LEU A 40 -0.99 -15.28 -19.30
CA LEU A 40 -0.76 -14.11 -18.44
C LEU A 40 0.40 -13.26 -18.98
N GLU A 41 1.54 -13.89 -19.29
CA GLU A 41 2.74 -13.20 -19.79
C GLU A 41 2.53 -12.56 -21.17
N ASN A 42 1.64 -13.12 -22.00
CA ASN A 42 1.26 -12.54 -23.29
C ASN A 42 0.10 -11.54 -23.19
N GLY A 43 -0.36 -11.18 -21.99
CA GLY A 43 -1.45 -10.21 -21.79
C GLY A 43 -2.83 -10.66 -22.26
N GLN A 44 -3.01 -11.97 -22.53
CA GLN A 44 -4.30 -12.52 -22.95
C GLN A 44 -5.26 -12.65 -21.78
N HIS A 45 -4.72 -12.92 -20.58
CA HIS A 45 -5.48 -13.11 -19.35
C HIS A 45 -4.93 -12.20 -18.24
N ILE A 46 -5.80 -11.76 -17.33
CA ILE A 46 -5.43 -10.95 -16.16
C ILE A 46 -5.06 -11.87 -14.99
N ILE A 47 -4.05 -11.47 -14.21
CA ILE A 47 -3.66 -12.18 -12.99
C ILE A 47 -4.78 -12.08 -11.96
N SER A 48 -5.26 -13.23 -11.47
CA SER A 48 -6.31 -13.31 -10.47
C SER A 48 -5.82 -12.88 -9.08
N PHE A 49 -6.75 -12.50 -8.20
CA PHE A 49 -6.41 -12.21 -6.80
C PHE A 49 -5.71 -13.38 -6.10
N HIS A 50 -6.20 -14.60 -6.33
CA HIS A 50 -5.63 -15.81 -5.73
C HIS A 50 -4.16 -15.98 -6.14
N SER A 51 -3.86 -15.81 -7.42
CA SER A 51 -2.48 -15.87 -7.93
C SER A 51 -1.61 -14.78 -7.31
N LEU A 52 -2.14 -13.56 -7.12
CA LEU A 52 -1.40 -12.50 -6.43
C LEU A 52 -1.10 -12.85 -4.97
N GLN A 53 -2.07 -13.42 -4.24
CA GLN A 53 -1.88 -13.88 -2.87
C GLN A 53 -0.81 -14.97 -2.78
N TYR A 54 -0.89 -15.96 -3.66
CA TYR A 54 0.10 -17.04 -3.72
C TYR A 54 1.50 -16.49 -4.04
N PHE A 55 1.59 -15.62 -5.04
CA PHE A 55 2.85 -14.99 -5.42
C PHE A 55 3.46 -14.16 -4.29
N ARG A 56 2.65 -13.38 -3.55
CA ARG A 56 3.12 -12.66 -2.37
C ARG A 56 3.64 -13.60 -1.29
N LYS A 57 2.92 -14.70 -1.03
CA LYS A 57 3.29 -15.70 -0.03
C LYS A 57 4.64 -16.38 -0.36
N GLU A 58 4.92 -16.59 -1.63
CA GLU A 58 6.20 -17.14 -2.12
C GLU A 58 7.33 -16.09 -2.20
N GLY A 59 7.15 -14.89 -1.60
CA GLY A 59 8.15 -13.82 -1.58
C GLY A 59 8.19 -12.97 -2.85
N GLY A 60 7.19 -13.09 -3.72
CA GLY A 60 7.05 -12.26 -4.91
C GLY A 60 6.68 -10.82 -4.61
N ASP A 61 7.24 -9.89 -5.39
CA ASP A 61 6.91 -8.46 -5.29
C ASP A 61 5.64 -8.13 -6.10
N VAL A 62 4.48 -8.30 -5.46
CA VAL A 62 3.18 -7.91 -6.05
C VAL A 62 3.12 -6.40 -6.29
N TYR A 63 3.73 -5.59 -5.43
CA TYR A 63 3.72 -4.14 -5.60
C TYR A 63 4.42 -3.74 -6.91
N TYR A 64 5.57 -4.36 -7.22
CA TYR A 64 6.24 -4.18 -8.52
C TYR A 64 5.38 -4.64 -9.70
N LEU A 65 4.77 -5.83 -9.63
CA LEU A 65 3.94 -6.33 -10.72
C LEU A 65 2.78 -5.37 -11.06
N ILE A 66 2.18 -4.74 -10.04
CA ILE A 66 1.02 -3.86 -10.19
C ILE A 66 1.42 -2.42 -10.53
N THR A 67 2.48 -1.89 -9.90
CA THR A 67 2.82 -0.46 -9.96
C THR A 67 4.04 -0.15 -10.85
N GLY A 68 4.89 -1.15 -11.12
CA GLY A 68 6.20 -0.97 -11.76
C GLY A 68 7.29 -0.40 -10.85
N LYS A 69 7.00 -0.19 -9.57
CA LYS A 69 7.98 0.25 -8.57
C LYS A 69 8.30 -0.91 -7.63
N GLU A 70 9.56 -1.09 -7.27
CA GLU A 70 9.91 -2.09 -6.27
C GLU A 70 9.33 -1.69 -4.90
N TYR A 71 8.77 -2.67 -4.20
CA TYR A 71 8.40 -2.48 -2.81
C TYR A 71 9.65 -2.29 -1.98
N GLN A 72 9.70 -1.22 -1.20
CA GLN A 72 10.86 -0.85 -0.43
C GLN A 72 10.46 -0.61 1.03
N PRO A 73 10.58 -1.65 1.88
CA PRO A 73 10.46 -1.44 3.31
C PRO A 73 11.67 -0.61 3.78
N GLY A 74 11.47 0.16 4.82
CA GLY A 74 12.47 1.01 5.43
C GLY A 74 12.23 1.14 6.92
N ILE A 75 12.90 2.12 7.53
CA ILE A 75 12.89 2.26 8.99
C ILE A 75 11.48 2.54 9.54
N LEU A 76 10.61 3.17 8.76
CA LEU A 76 9.28 3.56 9.20
C LEU A 76 8.36 2.36 9.40
N ASP A 77 8.53 1.29 8.63
CA ASP A 77 7.71 0.08 8.79
C ASP A 77 7.91 -0.54 10.18
N ASN A 78 9.15 -0.55 10.69
CA ASN A 78 9.46 -1.04 12.04
C ASN A 78 8.71 -0.27 13.14
N TYR A 79 8.49 1.03 12.96
CA TYR A 79 7.75 1.82 13.95
C TYR A 79 6.24 1.60 13.84
N ILE A 80 5.75 1.49 12.61
CA ILE A 80 4.33 1.25 12.37
C ILE A 80 3.91 -0.13 12.90
N GLU A 81 4.76 -1.15 12.76
CA GLU A 81 4.56 -2.49 13.33
C GLU A 81 4.49 -2.50 14.87
N GLN A 82 5.02 -1.47 15.54
CA GLN A 82 4.94 -1.32 16.99
C GLN A 82 3.64 -0.67 17.47
N CYS A 83 2.78 -0.21 16.56
CA CYS A 83 1.45 0.29 16.90
C CYS A 83 0.48 -0.89 17.08
N HIS A 84 -0.21 -0.96 18.22
CA HIS A 84 -1.07 -2.09 18.56
C HIS A 84 -2.52 -1.89 18.11
N THR A 85 -2.92 -0.65 17.87
CA THR A 85 -4.26 -0.30 17.39
C THR A 85 -4.17 0.57 16.14
N SER A 86 -5.21 0.57 15.31
CA SER A 86 -5.29 1.50 14.18
C SER A 86 -5.36 2.96 14.62
N GLN A 87 -5.89 3.24 15.81
CA GLN A 87 -5.88 4.60 16.38
C GLN A 87 -4.48 5.06 16.75
N GLU A 88 -3.67 4.19 17.36
CA GLU A 88 -2.24 4.46 17.60
C GLU A 88 -1.51 4.66 16.28
N ALA A 89 -1.73 3.76 15.31
CA ALA A 89 -1.13 3.87 13.99
C ALA A 89 -1.52 5.19 13.31
N ALA A 90 -2.79 5.60 13.36
CA ALA A 90 -3.24 6.88 12.80
C ALA A 90 -2.53 8.08 13.43
N GLN A 91 -2.36 8.09 14.76
CA GLN A 91 -1.63 9.15 15.46
C GLN A 91 -0.14 9.13 15.11
N PHE A 92 0.46 7.95 15.04
CA PHE A 92 1.87 7.81 14.71
C PHE A 92 2.16 8.17 13.25
N LEU A 93 1.27 7.83 12.31
CA LEU A 93 1.35 8.26 10.92
C LEU A 93 1.32 9.79 10.80
N LYS A 94 0.52 10.50 11.60
CA LYS A 94 0.54 11.98 11.65
C LYS A 94 1.91 12.50 12.09
N LEU A 95 2.52 11.87 13.09
CA LEU A 95 3.88 12.20 13.52
C LEU A 95 4.90 11.93 12.41
N ILE A 96 4.85 10.77 11.76
CA ILE A 96 5.74 10.43 10.64
C ILE A 96 5.64 11.48 9.55
N ILE A 97 4.43 11.88 9.14
CA ILE A 97 4.21 12.93 8.13
C ILE A 97 4.90 14.23 8.55
N TRP A 98 4.68 14.66 9.79
CA TRP A 98 5.25 15.90 10.30
C TRP A 98 6.78 15.87 10.37
N VAL A 99 7.36 14.79 10.92
CA VAL A 99 8.81 14.60 11.03
C VAL A 99 9.45 14.54 9.64
N THR A 100 8.84 13.82 8.71
CA THR A 100 9.30 13.75 7.31
C THR A 100 9.30 15.14 6.67
N GLU A 101 8.23 15.91 6.86
CA GLU A 101 8.14 17.28 6.36
C GLU A 101 9.25 18.18 6.93
N GLN A 102 9.61 18.01 8.22
CA GLN A 102 10.76 18.72 8.79
C GLN A 102 12.07 18.34 8.09
N GLY A 103 12.29 17.04 7.82
CA GLY A 103 13.44 16.57 7.07
C GLY A 103 13.54 17.17 5.68
N MET A 104 12.43 17.11 4.92
CA MET A 104 12.32 17.68 3.57
C MET A 104 12.65 19.17 3.53
N ASN A 105 12.14 19.94 4.49
CA ASN A 105 12.43 21.37 4.61
C ASN A 105 13.92 21.65 4.84
N LYS A 106 14.65 20.77 5.54
CA LYS A 106 16.10 20.94 5.78
C LYS A 106 16.96 20.63 4.57
N VAL A 107 16.49 19.77 3.67
CA VAL A 107 17.21 19.40 2.43
C VAL A 107 16.68 20.11 1.19
N ASN A 108 15.78 21.10 1.35
CA ASN A 108 15.13 21.83 0.27
C ASN A 108 14.38 20.92 -0.73
N PHE A 109 13.76 19.85 -0.22
CA PHE A 109 12.92 18.96 -1.01
C PHE A 109 11.48 19.48 -1.02
N HIS A 110 10.95 19.81 -2.19
CA HIS A 110 9.67 20.54 -2.32
C HIS A 110 8.50 19.69 -2.82
N GLU A 111 8.74 18.48 -3.33
CA GLU A 111 7.68 17.60 -3.82
C GLU A 111 6.96 16.92 -2.64
N LYS A 112 5.72 17.33 -2.35
CA LYS A 112 4.94 16.84 -1.19
C LYS A 112 3.86 15.81 -1.57
N ARG A 113 3.94 15.24 -2.76
CA ARG A 113 2.91 14.35 -3.30
C ARG A 113 2.75 13.11 -2.42
N GLU A 114 3.84 12.47 -2.06
CA GLU A 114 3.88 11.25 -1.25
C GLU A 114 3.36 11.51 0.16
N LEU A 115 3.72 12.65 0.77
CA LEU A 115 3.15 13.06 2.07
C LEU A 115 1.64 13.24 2.00
N THR A 116 1.16 13.85 0.92
CA THR A 116 -0.28 14.06 0.69
C THR A 116 -1.02 12.74 0.52
N GLN A 117 -0.40 11.77 -0.15
CA GLN A 117 -0.94 10.41 -0.29
C GLN A 117 -0.99 9.67 1.05
N MET A 118 -0.01 9.89 1.95
CA MET A 118 0.02 9.24 3.26
C MET A 118 -1.18 9.62 4.15
N TRP A 119 -1.72 10.83 4.01
CA TRP A 119 -2.94 11.25 4.70
C TRP A 119 -4.15 10.36 4.41
N LYS A 120 -4.19 9.69 3.26
CA LYS A 120 -5.25 8.73 2.94
C LYS A 120 -5.25 7.54 3.89
N TYR A 121 -4.07 7.03 4.25
CA TYR A 121 -3.94 5.91 5.18
C TYR A 121 -4.34 6.30 6.61
N ILE A 122 -4.15 7.56 7.01
CA ILE A 122 -4.69 8.08 8.28
C ILE A 122 -6.21 7.96 8.30
N SER A 123 -6.88 8.40 7.22
CA SER A 123 -8.33 8.29 7.11
C SER A 123 -8.81 6.83 7.15
N LEU A 124 -8.08 5.91 6.52
CA LEU A 124 -8.42 4.48 6.58
C LEU A 124 -8.31 3.93 8.01
N ALA A 125 -7.22 4.26 8.71
CA ALA A 125 -6.97 3.81 10.07
C ALA A 125 -7.99 4.38 11.07
N GLU A 126 -8.34 5.67 10.97
CA GLU A 126 -9.34 6.31 11.84
C GLU A 126 -10.77 5.73 11.65
N ASN A 127 -11.06 5.21 10.45
CA ASN A 127 -12.38 4.67 10.12
C ASN A 127 -12.48 3.13 10.28
N GLU A 128 -11.39 2.43 10.63
CA GLU A 128 -11.34 0.96 10.62
C GLU A 128 -12.47 0.33 11.45
N TYR A 129 -12.70 0.82 12.67
CA TYR A 129 -13.72 0.28 13.57
C TYR A 129 -15.17 0.53 13.12
N ILE A 130 -15.37 1.45 12.18
CA ILE A 130 -16.71 1.90 11.74
C ILE A 130 -17.16 1.12 10.50
N LEU A 131 -16.22 0.68 9.65
CA LEU A 131 -16.52 0.21 8.30
C LEU A 131 -16.21 -1.28 8.12
N GLU A 132 -17.12 -1.99 7.47
CA GLU A 132 -17.09 -3.46 7.38
C GLU A 132 -15.93 -4.01 6.52
N ASN A 133 -15.43 -3.22 5.55
CA ASN A 133 -14.30 -3.65 4.71
C ASN A 133 -13.58 -2.46 4.05
N ILE A 134 -12.40 -2.77 3.53
CA ILE A 134 -11.47 -1.81 2.91
C ILE A 134 -12.05 -1.09 1.69
N TRP A 135 -12.92 -1.71 0.88
CA TRP A 135 -13.52 -1.04 -0.27
C TRP A 135 -14.49 0.06 0.15
N ILE A 136 -15.32 -0.21 1.16
CA ILE A 136 -16.21 0.79 1.75
C ILE A 136 -15.37 1.90 2.39
N ASN A 137 -14.30 1.54 3.08
CA ASN A 137 -13.39 2.49 3.72
C ASN A 137 -12.75 3.46 2.72
N ILE A 138 -12.09 2.94 1.68
CA ILE A 138 -11.52 3.76 0.60
C ILE A 138 -12.58 4.66 -0.04
N ARG A 139 -13.75 4.12 -0.40
CA ARG A 139 -14.76 4.93 -1.08
C ARG A 139 -15.27 6.08 -0.20
N LYS A 140 -15.42 5.85 1.10
CA LYS A 140 -15.83 6.88 2.06
C LYS A 140 -14.73 7.90 2.29
N ALA A 141 -13.46 7.48 2.41
CA ALA A 141 -12.31 8.36 2.52
C ALA A 141 -12.15 9.30 1.30
N GLU A 142 -12.47 8.81 0.09
CA GLU A 142 -12.47 9.62 -1.14
C GLU A 142 -13.78 10.41 -1.35
N ASN A 143 -14.76 10.29 -0.45
CA ASN A 143 -16.08 10.91 -0.56
C ASN A 143 -16.81 10.60 -1.89
N LEU A 144 -16.76 9.34 -2.33
CA LEU A 144 -17.37 8.90 -3.59
C LEU A 144 -18.65 8.06 -3.37
N SER A 145 -19.56 8.16 -4.33
CA SER A 145 -20.66 7.20 -4.47
C SER A 145 -20.18 5.90 -5.10
N GLN A 146 -20.96 4.82 -4.95
CA GLN A 146 -20.64 3.53 -5.61
C GLN A 146 -20.55 3.68 -7.14
N LEU A 147 -21.39 4.55 -7.72
CA LEU A 147 -21.40 4.81 -9.16
C LEU A 147 -20.11 5.50 -9.60
N GLN A 148 -19.71 6.57 -8.92
CA GLN A 148 -18.46 7.27 -9.19
C GLN A 148 -17.25 6.36 -9.03
N MET A 149 -17.24 5.48 -8.02
CA MET A 149 -16.15 4.53 -7.85
C MET A 149 -16.14 3.47 -8.97
N ALA A 150 -17.29 2.99 -9.42
CA ALA A 150 -17.35 2.05 -10.55
C ALA A 150 -16.85 2.69 -11.86
N GLU A 151 -17.26 3.93 -12.14
CA GLU A 151 -16.79 4.73 -13.28
C GLU A 151 -15.27 5.00 -13.19
N LEU A 152 -14.79 5.40 -12.01
CA LEU A 152 -13.37 5.60 -11.76
C LEU A 152 -12.60 4.30 -12.01
N MET A 153 -13.10 3.16 -11.56
CA MET A 153 -12.44 1.86 -11.71
C MET A 153 -12.62 1.23 -13.09
N ASP A 154 -13.36 1.86 -14.01
CA ASP A 154 -13.67 1.35 -15.35
C ASP A 154 -14.33 -0.05 -15.30
N ILE A 155 -15.26 -0.24 -14.36
CA ILE A 155 -16.01 -1.50 -14.18
C ILE A 155 -17.51 -1.26 -14.04
N ASP A 156 -18.31 -2.27 -14.35
CA ASP A 156 -19.75 -2.22 -14.14
C ASP A 156 -20.11 -2.04 -12.66
N ILE A 157 -21.16 -1.26 -12.39
CA ILE A 157 -21.64 -0.97 -11.03
C ILE A 157 -22.00 -2.23 -10.24
N LYS A 158 -22.51 -3.30 -10.89
CA LYS A 158 -22.79 -4.58 -10.21
C LYS A 158 -21.48 -5.26 -9.81
N ARG A 159 -20.43 -5.18 -10.63
CA ARG A 159 -19.10 -5.70 -10.30
C ARG A 159 -18.53 -4.94 -9.09
N TYR A 160 -18.58 -3.61 -9.10
CA TYR A 160 -18.12 -2.81 -7.95
C TYR A 160 -18.89 -3.13 -6.66
N ARG A 161 -20.23 -3.22 -6.72
CA ARG A 161 -21.05 -3.59 -5.55
C ARG A 161 -20.72 -4.98 -5.00
N ARG A 162 -20.28 -5.93 -5.84
CA ARG A 162 -19.83 -7.24 -5.37
C ARG A 162 -18.47 -7.17 -4.68
N LEU A 163 -17.56 -6.29 -5.10
CA LEU A 163 -16.30 -6.02 -4.39
C LEU A 163 -16.60 -5.48 -2.98
N GLU A 164 -17.46 -4.46 -2.86
CA GLU A 164 -17.83 -3.90 -1.55
C GLU A 164 -18.57 -4.90 -0.64
N LYS A 165 -19.28 -5.87 -1.20
CA LYS A 165 -19.93 -6.93 -0.41
C LYS A 165 -19.01 -8.13 -0.15
N MET A 166 -17.75 -8.05 -0.57
CA MET A 166 -16.79 -9.16 -0.50
C MET A 166 -17.27 -10.45 -1.18
N LEU A 167 -18.17 -10.32 -2.18
CA LEU A 167 -18.70 -11.44 -2.99
C LEU A 167 -17.86 -11.72 -4.24
N SER A 168 -16.82 -10.93 -4.47
CA SER A 168 -15.82 -11.12 -5.51
C SER A 168 -14.52 -10.45 -5.08
N MET A 169 -13.40 -10.99 -5.55
CA MET A 169 -12.07 -10.43 -5.28
C MET A 169 -11.58 -9.56 -6.45
N PRO A 170 -10.73 -8.55 -6.18
CA PRO A 170 -10.15 -7.72 -7.24
C PRO A 170 -9.05 -8.48 -7.99
N ASP A 171 -9.04 -8.39 -9.32
CA ASP A 171 -7.90 -8.86 -10.11
C ASP A 171 -6.79 -7.80 -10.15
N ALA A 172 -5.66 -8.14 -10.77
CA ALA A 172 -4.53 -7.24 -10.90
C ALA A 172 -4.86 -5.93 -11.62
N ALA A 173 -5.79 -5.93 -12.59
CA ALA A 173 -6.17 -4.71 -13.31
C ALA A 173 -6.99 -3.76 -12.43
N VAL A 174 -7.88 -4.31 -11.59
CA VAL A 174 -8.62 -3.54 -10.58
C VAL A 174 -7.64 -2.91 -9.59
N LEU A 175 -6.69 -3.67 -9.06
CA LEU A 175 -5.69 -3.13 -8.11
C LEU A 175 -4.76 -2.09 -8.76
N ALA A 176 -4.35 -2.29 -10.02
CA ALA A 176 -3.56 -1.30 -10.76
C ALA A 176 -4.34 0.00 -10.98
N THR A 177 -5.62 -0.09 -11.36
CA THR A 177 -6.47 1.09 -11.55
C THR A 177 -6.65 1.86 -10.24
N LEU A 178 -6.81 1.15 -9.12
CA LEU A 178 -6.88 1.76 -7.79
C LEU A 178 -5.61 2.56 -7.47
N TYR A 179 -4.44 1.96 -7.72
CA TYR A 179 -3.16 2.63 -7.50
C TYR A 179 -2.98 3.83 -8.44
N GLU A 180 -3.22 3.66 -9.73
CA GLU A 180 -3.03 4.71 -10.73
C GLU A 180 -3.93 5.92 -10.47
N LYS A 181 -5.21 5.69 -10.13
CA LYS A 181 -6.20 6.77 -10.01
C LYS A 181 -6.33 7.33 -8.60
N LEU A 182 -6.10 6.53 -7.57
CA LEU A 182 -6.31 6.92 -6.18
C LEU A 182 -5.05 6.79 -5.31
N SER A 183 -3.96 6.22 -5.81
CA SER A 183 -2.67 6.08 -5.11
C SER A 183 -2.71 5.23 -3.84
N TYR A 184 -3.70 4.35 -3.70
CA TYR A 184 -3.71 3.35 -2.63
C TYR A 184 -2.83 2.16 -3.02
N SER A 185 -2.01 1.70 -2.07
CA SER A 185 -1.16 0.52 -2.26
C SER A 185 -2.00 -0.71 -2.56
N PRO A 186 -1.65 -1.52 -3.59
CA PRO A 186 -2.31 -2.80 -3.86
C PRO A 186 -2.14 -3.81 -2.71
N LEU A 187 -1.13 -3.62 -1.87
CA LEU A 187 -0.87 -4.50 -0.73
C LEU A 187 -1.94 -4.40 0.36
N LEU A 188 -2.71 -3.30 0.44
CA LEU A 188 -3.85 -3.14 1.37
C LEU A 188 -4.85 -4.30 1.34
N PHE A 189 -4.92 -5.01 0.22
CA PHE A 189 -5.84 -6.13 0.03
C PHE A 189 -5.18 -7.48 0.33
N LEU A 190 -3.85 -7.54 0.29
CA LEU A 190 -3.08 -8.77 0.44
C LEU A 190 -2.56 -8.96 1.86
N GLU A 191 -2.35 -7.86 2.58
CA GLU A 191 -1.87 -7.86 3.95
C GLU A 191 -2.89 -7.15 4.83
N ASN A 192 -3.01 -7.58 6.09
CA ASN A 192 -3.91 -7.00 7.07
C ASN A 192 -3.32 -5.72 7.66
N HIS A 193 -2.86 -4.81 6.80
CA HIS A 193 -2.27 -3.53 7.16
C HIS A 193 -3.01 -2.43 6.39
N LEU A 194 -3.44 -1.39 7.12
CA LEU A 194 -4.17 -0.25 6.56
C LEU A 194 -3.25 0.86 6.04
N TYR A 195 -1.95 0.61 5.98
CA TYR A 195 -0.93 1.63 5.76
C TYR A 195 0.29 1.02 5.08
N TYR A 196 0.94 1.81 4.23
CA TYR A 196 2.21 1.49 3.60
C TYR A 196 3.09 2.72 3.57
N SER A 197 4.34 2.56 3.98
CA SER A 197 5.29 3.67 4.12
C SER A 197 6.34 3.72 3.01
N ASP A 198 6.27 2.83 2.00
CA ASP A 198 7.24 2.67 0.92
C ASP A 198 7.59 3.98 0.20
N ALA A 199 6.59 4.82 -0.09
CA ALA A 199 6.80 6.10 -0.74
C ALA A 199 7.55 7.09 0.16
N ILE A 200 7.32 7.03 1.47
CA ILE A 200 7.96 7.90 2.45
C ILE A 200 9.35 7.39 2.82
N ASN A 201 9.54 6.08 2.92
CA ASN A 201 10.86 5.48 3.12
C ASN A 201 11.86 5.94 2.05
N ARG A 202 11.42 6.02 0.78
CA ARG A 202 12.24 6.58 -0.31
C ARG A 202 12.65 8.04 -0.07
N ILE A 203 11.80 8.86 0.54
CA ILE A 203 12.17 10.22 0.95
C ILE A 203 13.22 10.16 2.05
N TRP A 204 13.04 9.30 3.04
CA TRP A 204 13.98 9.16 4.17
C TRP A 204 15.37 8.69 3.73
N GLU A 205 15.46 7.85 2.70
CA GLU A 205 16.74 7.44 2.11
C GLU A 205 17.52 8.61 1.49
N SER A 206 16.84 9.68 1.09
CA SER A 206 17.49 10.88 0.56
C SER A 206 18.07 11.78 1.66
N PHE A 207 17.70 11.57 2.93
CA PHE A 207 18.17 12.41 4.02
C PHE A 207 19.61 12.07 4.43
N PRO A 208 20.46 13.08 4.69
CA PRO A 208 21.79 12.86 5.26
C PRO A 208 21.70 12.10 6.59
N GLU A 209 22.63 11.18 6.84
CA GLU A 209 22.64 10.33 8.05
C GLU A 209 22.54 11.15 9.35
N SER A 210 23.20 12.30 9.42
CA SER A 210 23.18 13.19 10.59
C SER A 210 21.81 13.83 10.83
N LEU A 211 21.03 14.05 9.77
CA LEU A 211 19.65 14.52 9.85
C LEU A 211 18.73 13.36 10.23
N SER A 212 18.85 12.21 9.56
CA SER A 212 18.03 11.03 9.83
C SER A 212 18.13 10.61 11.29
N LYS A 213 19.33 10.60 11.90
CA LYS A 213 19.50 10.32 13.34
C LYS A 213 18.69 11.24 14.25
N LYS A 214 18.59 12.53 13.92
CA LYS A 214 17.81 13.49 14.71
C LYS A 214 16.30 13.28 14.53
N LEU A 215 15.87 12.95 13.32
CA LEU A 215 14.47 12.68 13.02
C LEU A 215 13.99 11.37 13.65
N ILE A 216 14.84 10.33 13.64
CA ILE A 216 14.63 9.05 14.32
C ILE A 216 14.38 9.27 15.82
N HIS A 217 15.20 10.10 16.47
CA HIS A 217 15.00 10.42 17.88
C HIS A 217 13.62 11.01 18.18
N LEU A 218 13.07 11.85 17.29
CA LEU A 218 11.71 12.39 17.45
C LEU A 218 10.63 11.31 17.28
N LEU A 219 10.85 10.35 16.39
CA LEU A 219 9.96 9.20 16.23
C LEU A 219 10.00 8.29 17.47
N ASP A 220 11.19 8.06 18.04
CA ASP A 220 11.36 7.28 19.27
C ASP A 220 10.60 7.90 20.45
N GLU A 221 10.76 9.21 20.67
CA GLU A 221 10.04 9.94 21.71
C GLU A 221 8.53 9.90 21.50
N GLY A 222 8.08 10.11 20.25
CA GLY A 222 6.66 10.08 19.92
C GLY A 222 6.03 8.69 20.11
N LEU A 223 6.75 7.63 19.74
CA LEU A 223 6.27 6.26 19.95
C LEU A 223 6.19 5.95 21.45
N CYS A 224 7.21 6.35 22.21
CA CYS A 224 7.21 6.19 23.66
C CYS A 224 5.99 6.88 24.30
N LEU A 225 5.68 8.11 23.89
CA LEU A 225 4.51 8.86 24.37
C LEU A 225 3.18 8.15 24.06
N LEU A 226 3.04 7.59 22.85
CA LEU A 226 1.82 6.85 22.47
C LEU A 226 1.63 5.58 23.30
N GLN A 227 2.72 4.94 23.72
CA GLN A 227 2.71 3.70 24.49
C GLN A 227 2.63 3.92 26.01
N LEU A 228 2.65 5.18 26.48
CA LEU A 228 2.51 5.47 27.91
C LEU A 228 1.12 5.03 28.40
N PRO A 229 1.03 4.34 29.56
CA PRO A 229 -0.25 4.02 30.14
C PRO A 229 -1.01 5.31 30.54
N PRO A 230 -2.35 5.33 30.51
CA PRO A 230 -3.16 6.53 30.79
C PRO A 230 -2.93 7.19 32.16
N ALA A 231 -2.24 6.52 33.08
CA ALA A 231 -2.02 6.96 34.45
C ALA A 231 -1.00 8.11 34.61
N LEU A 232 -0.22 8.45 33.57
CA LEU A 232 0.79 9.53 33.65
C LEU A 232 0.33 10.89 33.09
N GLN A 233 -0.92 11.01 32.63
CA GLN A 233 -1.44 12.28 32.09
C GLN A 233 -1.90 13.30 33.16
N ASN A 234 -1.88 12.94 34.46
CA ASN A 234 -2.37 13.81 35.54
C ASN A 234 -1.28 14.52 36.37
N ASP A 235 0.01 14.27 36.15
CA ASP A 235 1.08 14.82 37.01
C ASP A 235 1.79 16.06 36.43
N CYS A 236 1.20 16.76 35.45
CA CYS A 236 1.76 18.00 34.89
C CYS A 236 1.00 19.30 35.24
N CYS A 237 0.11 19.28 36.24
CA CYS A 237 -0.48 20.51 36.78
C CYS A 237 -0.48 20.49 38.31
N THR A 238 0.63 20.93 38.89
CA THR A 238 0.67 21.54 40.24
C THR A 238 1.39 22.87 40.15
#